data_AF-A0A659UDI1-F1
#
_entry.id   AF-A0A659UDI1-F1
#
_cell.length_a   1.000
_cell.length_b   1.000
_cell.length_c   1.000
_cell.angle_alpha   90.00
_cell.angle_beta   90.00
_cell.angle_gamma   90.00
#
_symmetry.space_group_name_H-M   'P 1'
#
loop_
_entity.id
_entity.type
_entity.pdbx_description
1 polymer ?
#
loop_
_entity_poly.entity_id
_entity_poly.type
_entity_poly.pdbx_seq_one_letter_code
_entity_poly.pdbx_strand_id
1 'polypeptide(L)' 'MFEQSSFAEALHSPGPIEGLAEKLALYGRFVGAWTFDASRHLEDGTVLTGRGEVHFGWVLEGR' A
#
# COMPACT_ATOMS: atom_id res chain seq x y z
N MET A 1 5.90 -14.69 -0.60
CA MET A 1 6.39 -13.39 -1.09
C MET A 1 5.87 -13.28 -2.51
N PHE A 2 4.87 -12.45 -2.76
CA PHE A 2 4.39 -12.24 -4.13
C PHE A 2 5.47 -11.48 -4.91
N GLU A 3 5.81 -11.97 -6.09
CA GLU A 3 6.71 -11.26 -7.00
C GLU A 3 6.03 -9.96 -7.44
N GLN A 4 6.69 -8.83 -7.24
CA GLN A 4 6.23 -7.56 -7.81
C GLN A 4 6.32 -7.67 -9.33
N SER A 5 5.27 -7.21 -10.02
CA SER A 5 5.35 -7.17 -11.48
C SER A 5 6.43 -6.18 -11.90
N SER A 6 7.17 -6.49 -12.96
CA SER A 6 8.23 -5.61 -13.50
C SER A 6 7.72 -4.18 -13.78
N PHE A 7 6.42 -4.04 -14.03
CA PHE A 7 5.77 -2.74 -14.18
C PHE A 7 5.67 -1.98 -12.84
N ALA A 8 5.28 -2.63 -11.74
CA ALA A 8 5.23 -1.98 -10.43
C ALA A 8 6.62 -1.55 -9.95
N GLU A 9 7.64 -2.38 -10.21
CA GLU A 9 9.03 -2.04 -9.90
C GLU A 9 9.50 -0.81 -10.70
N ALA A 10 9.17 -0.74 -11.99
CA ALA A 10 9.54 0.38 -12.85
C ALA A 10 8.92 1.73 -12.41
N LEU A 11 7.79 1.69 -11.69
CA LEU A 11 7.14 2.89 -11.18
C LEU A 11 7.68 3.33 -9.81
N HIS A 12 8.40 2.47 -9.09
CA HIS A 12 8.78 2.71 -7.70
C HIS A 12 9.76 3.88 -7.55
N SER A 13 9.57 4.67 -6.50
CA SER A 13 10.42 5.80 -6.11
C SER A 13 11.00 5.55 -4.71
N PRO A 14 12.26 5.95 -4.43
CA PRO A 14 12.84 5.78 -3.09
C PRO A 14 12.16 6.64 -2.01
N GLY A 15 11.40 7.67 -2.39
CA GLY A 15 10.82 8.62 -1.46
C GLY A 15 9.77 9.54 -2.10
N PRO A 16 9.11 10.40 -1.30
CA PRO A 16 8.27 11.46 -1.81
C PRO A 16 9.10 12.51 -2.54
N ILE A 17 8.48 13.27 -3.43
CA ILE A 17 9.11 14.41 -4.10
C ILE A 17 9.49 15.48 -3.07
N GLU A 18 10.73 15.96 -3.13
CA GLU A 18 11.32 16.84 -2.12
C GLU A 18 10.47 18.08 -1.82
N GLY A 19 9.96 18.74 -2.87
CA GLY A 19 9.12 19.93 -2.74
C GLY A 19 7.76 19.72 -2.03
N LEU A 20 7.34 18.46 -1.83
CA LEU A 20 6.12 18.11 -1.11
C LEU A 20 6.39 17.20 0.11
N ALA A 21 7.66 16.92 0.45
CA ALA A 21 8.01 15.91 1.46
C ALA A 21 7.33 16.15 2.80
N GLU A 22 7.24 17.40 3.27
CA GLU A 22 6.55 17.75 4.52
C GLU A 22 5.04 17.44 4.45
N LYS A 23 4.38 17.79 3.34
CA LYS A 23 2.95 17.52 3.14
C LYS A 23 2.67 16.02 3.02
N LEU A 24 3.60 15.29 2.38
CA LEU A 24 3.49 13.86 2.14
C LEU A 24 3.95 13.00 3.33
N ALA A 25 4.62 13.59 4.33
CA ALA A 25 5.10 12.90 5.52
C ALA A 25 3.98 12.15 6.27
N LEU A 26 2.74 12.67 6.22
CA LEU A 26 1.56 11.99 6.77
C LEU A 26 1.39 10.57 6.24
N TYR A 27 1.69 10.34 4.96
CA TYR A 27 1.52 9.04 4.29
C TYR A 27 2.73 8.13 4.45
N GLY A 28 3.92 8.69 4.74
CA GLY A 28 5.16 7.93 4.88
C GLY A 28 5.09 6.83 5.94
N ARG A 29 4.25 7.01 6.98
CA ARG A 29 4.01 6.01 8.03
C ARG A 29 3.39 4.69 7.55
N PHE A 30 2.80 4.66 6.35
CA PHE A 30 2.16 3.46 5.80
C PHE A 30 3.10 2.68 4.88
N VAL A 31 4.17 3.30 4.37
CA VAL A 31 5.13 2.69 3.46
C VAL A 31 5.71 1.41 4.06
N GLY A 32 5.66 0.32 3.31
CA GLY A 32 6.06 -1.02 3.73
C GLY A 32 5.08 -2.11 3.31
N ALA A 33 5.36 -3.34 3.75
CA ALA A 33 4.51 -4.50 3.54
C ALA A 33 3.82 -4.89 4.84
N TRP A 34 2.50 -5.08 4.77
CA TRP A 34 1.66 -5.38 5.91
C TRP A 34 0.85 -6.64 5.65
N THR A 35 0.67 -7.46 6.68
CA THR A 35 -0.34 -8.53 6.67
C THR A 35 -1.46 -8.16 7.63
N PHE A 36 -2.68 -8.54 7.31
CA PHE A 36 -3.86 -8.25 8.12
C PHE A 36 -4.87 -9.40 8.10
N ASP A 37 -5.67 -9.48 9.15
CA ASP A 37 -6.91 -10.28 9.16
C ASP A 37 -8.07 -9.36 8.77
N ALA A 38 -8.93 -9.84 7.86
CA ALA A 38 -10.04 -9.09 7.30
C ALA A 38 -11.37 -9.76 7.63
N SER A 39 -12.37 -8.94 7.88
CA SER A 39 -13.78 -9.33 8.00
C SER A 39 -14.60 -8.50 7.03
N ARG A 40 -15.37 -9.17 6.16
CA ARG A 40 -16.31 -8.53 5.22
C ARG A 40 -17.73 -8.91 5.59
N HIS A 41 -18.54 -7.89 5.90
CA HIS A 41 -19.96 -8.04 6.18
C HIS A 41 -20.75 -7.97 4.86
N LEU A 42 -21.52 -9.01 4.57
CA LEU A 42 -22.44 -9.06 3.42
C LEU A 42 -23.82 -8.51 3.80
N GLU A 43 -24.63 -8.19 2.79
CA GLU A 43 -25.99 -7.66 2.98
C GLU A 43 -26.93 -8.64 3.69
N ASP A 44 -26.69 -9.94 3.58
CA ASP A 44 -27.45 -11.00 4.25
C ASP A 44 -27.01 -11.24 5.72
N GLY A 45 -26.05 -10.47 6.21
CA GLY A 45 -25.48 -10.61 7.55
C GLY A 45 -24.33 -11.61 7.67
N THR A 46 -23.99 -12.33 6.60
CA THR A 46 -22.82 -13.23 6.57
C THR A 46 -21.52 -12.43 6.77
N VAL A 47 -20.62 -12.97 7.58
CA VAL A 47 -19.26 -12.41 7.76
C VAL A 47 -18.25 -13.35 7.10
N LEU A 48 -17.61 -12.87 6.04
CA LEU A 48 -16.47 -13.56 5.42
C LEU A 48 -15.20 -13.12 6.13
N THR A 49 -14.38 -14.08 6.56
CA THR A 49 -13.06 -13.80 7.13
C THR A 49 -11.95 -14.25 6.19
N GLY A 50 -10.81 -13.56 6.24
CA GLY A 50 -9.66 -13.92 5.44
C GLY A 50 -8.39 -13.24 5.91
N ARG A 51 -7.25 -13.70 5.42
CA ARG A 51 -5.95 -13.06 5.64
C ARG A 51 -5.50 -12.38 4.35
N GLY A 52 -5.02 -11.15 4.46
CA GLY A 52 -4.58 -10.34 3.34
C GLY A 52 -3.18 -9.76 3.54
N GLU A 53 -2.65 -9.21 2.46
CA GLU A 53 -1.39 -8.50 2.41
C GLU A 53 -1.60 -7.18 1.63
N VAL A 54 -0.98 -6.10 2.08
CA VAL A 54 -1.01 -4.80 1.40
C VAL A 54 0.38 -4.16 1.43
N HIS A 55 0.78 -3.60 0.29
CA HIS A 55 2.07 -2.94 0.12
C HIS A 55 1.84 -1.47 -0.21
N PHE A 56 2.50 -0.59 0.53
CA PHE A 56 2.54 0.84 0.26
C PHE A 56 3.96 1.25 -0.11
N GLY A 57 4.12 2.02 -1.17
CA GLY A 57 5.39 2.55 -1.64
C GLY A 57 5.18 3.82 -2.45
N TRP A 58 6.24 4.60 -2.59
CA TRP A 58 6.22 5.78 -3.47
C TRP A 58 6.33 5.32 -4.92
N VAL A 59 5.56 5.92 -5.81
CA VAL A 59 5.61 5.64 -7.25
C VAL A 59 5.64 6.93 -8.05
N LEU A 60 5.85 6.87 -9.36
CA LEU A 60 5.75 8.02 -10.27
C LEU A 60 6.59 9.22 -9.81
N GLU A 61 7.88 8.97 -9.53
CA GLU A 61 8.84 9.97 -9.02
C GLU A 61 8.47 10.55 -7.64
N GLY A 62 7.61 9.89 -6.87
CA GLY A 62 7.25 10.29 -5.52
C GLY A 62 6.21 11.43 -5.45
N ARG A 63 5.46 11.67 -6.51
CA ARG A 63 4.41 12.71 -6.56
C ARG A 63 3.09 12.28 -5.94
#